data_AF-A0ABD0TXW0-F1
#
_entry.id   AF-A0ABD0TXW0-F1
#
_cell.length_a   1.000
_cell.length_b   1.000
_cell.length_c   1.000
_cell.angle_alpha   90.00
_cell.angle_beta   90.00
_cell.angle_gamma   90.00
#
_symmetry.space_group_name_H-M   'P 1'
#
loop_
_entity.id
_entity.type
_entity.pdbx_description
1 polymer ?
#
loop_
_entity_poly.entity_id
_entity_poly.type
_entity_poly.pdbx_seq_one_letter_code
_entity_poly.pdbx_strand_id
1 'polypeptide(L)'
;MAPQVIITSIMFEDNLLLIGSHQKVKGQPPEQFKIAIPKIPAYFTGTGDLMTALLLGWSNKYPNDLDKASELAVSSLQAVLQRTIADYKEAGFNPRSDSLEIRLIQSQDDIKNPQVKFKAEKYAPKI
;
A
#
# COMPACT_ATOMS: atom_id res chain seq x y z
N MET A 1 4.63 -21.24 11.47
CA MET A 1 4.68 -20.22 10.40
C MET A 1 6.03 -19.54 10.48
N ALA A 2 6.66 -19.33 9.34
CA ALA A 2 7.90 -18.55 9.28
C ALA A 2 7.55 -17.04 9.26
N PRO A 3 8.42 -16.18 9.81
CA PRO A 3 8.07 -14.79 10.08
C PRO A 3 7.77 -13.99 8.79
N GLN A 4 6.75 -13.14 8.86
CA GLN A 4 6.43 -12.12 7.86
C GLN A 4 6.50 -10.76 8.55
N VAL A 5 7.19 -9.80 7.95
CA VAL A 5 7.32 -8.44 8.46
C VAL A 5 7.07 -7.46 7.33
N ILE A 6 6.19 -6.49 7.55
CA ILE A 6 5.96 -5.36 6.65
C ILE A 6 6.16 -4.07 7.44
N ILE A 7 6.94 -3.15 6.89
CA ILE A 7 7.11 -1.78 7.36
C ILE A 7 6.54 -0.88 6.27
N THR A 8 5.44 -0.19 6.54
CA THR A 8 4.64 0.48 5.50
C THR A 8 5.04 1.93 5.20
N SER A 9 5.72 2.61 6.13
CA SER A 9 5.90 4.05 6.04
C SER A 9 7.29 4.48 6.49
N ILE A 10 8.22 4.45 5.54
CA ILE A 10 9.48 5.19 5.63
C ILE A 10 9.42 6.31 4.60
N MET A 11 9.55 7.56 5.04
CA MET A 11 9.69 8.70 4.13
C MET A 11 11.13 8.73 3.61
N PHE A 12 11.31 8.64 2.30
CA PHE A 12 12.61 8.80 1.64
C PHE A 12 12.43 9.68 0.42
N GLU A 13 13.05 10.87 0.45
CA GLU A 13 12.80 11.94 -0.53
C GLU A 13 11.29 12.24 -0.65
N ASP A 14 10.74 12.23 -1.86
CA ASP A 14 9.32 12.48 -2.15
C ASP A 14 8.46 11.19 -2.15
N ASN A 15 9.03 10.06 -1.72
CA ASN A 15 8.34 8.77 -1.71
C ASN A 15 8.10 8.25 -0.29
N LEU A 16 6.97 7.56 -0.15
CA LEU A 16 6.73 6.60 0.91
C LEU A 16 7.28 5.24 0.45
N LEU A 17 8.12 4.64 1.26
CA LEU A 17 8.63 3.29 1.04
C LEU A 17 7.88 2.30 1.91
N LEU A 18 7.33 1.26 1.27
CA LEU A 18 6.94 0.03 1.92
C LEU A 18 8.08 -0.97 1.77
N ILE A 19 8.53 -1.57 2.87
CA ILE A 19 9.54 -2.61 2.90
C ILE A 19 8.90 -3.88 3.46
N GLY A 20 9.03 -4.98 2.73
CA GLY A 20 8.57 -6.29 3.15
C GLY A 20 9.73 -7.26 3.30
N SER A 21 9.61 -8.16 4.28
CA SER A 21 10.53 -9.27 4.52
C SER A 21 9.73 -10.50 4.88
N HIS A 22 9.94 -11.60 4.16
CA HIS A 22 9.30 -12.86 4.44
C HIS A 22 10.31 -14.00 4.41
N GLN A 23 10.49 -14.66 5.55
CA GLN A 23 11.16 -15.94 5.59
C GLN A 23 10.11 -17.01 5.24
N LYS A 24 10.26 -17.69 4.10
CA LYS A 24 9.37 -18.79 3.71
C LYS A 24 9.71 -20.08 4.45
N VAL A 25 11.00 -20.34 4.61
CA VAL A 25 11.55 -21.55 5.26
C VAL A 25 12.45 -21.14 6.41
N LYS A 26 12.21 -21.71 7.59
CA LYS A 26 13.03 -21.44 8.78
C LYS A 26 14.49 -21.82 8.51
N GLY A 27 15.41 -20.89 8.77
CA GLY A 27 16.85 -21.09 8.56
C GLY A 27 17.37 -20.67 7.19
N GLN A 28 16.49 -20.33 6.23
CA GLN A 28 16.89 -19.68 4.98
C GLN A 28 16.90 -18.15 5.12
N PRO A 29 17.71 -17.43 4.34
CA PRO A 29 17.63 -15.98 4.25
C PRO A 29 16.20 -15.53 3.89
N PRO A 30 15.70 -14.43 4.45
CA PRO A 30 14.39 -13.90 4.09
C PRO A 30 14.40 -13.37 2.65
N GLU A 31 13.29 -13.53 1.95
CA GLU A 31 13.03 -12.76 0.73
C GLU A 31 12.59 -11.35 1.13
N GLN A 32 13.26 -10.34 0.59
CA GLN A 32 12.99 -8.95 0.91
C GLN A 32 12.60 -8.20 -0.36
N PHE A 33 11.73 -7.21 -0.21
CA PHE A 33 11.35 -6.32 -1.31
C PHE A 33 11.03 -4.92 -0.77
N LYS A 34 11.03 -3.95 -1.68
CA LYS A 34 10.51 -2.61 -1.43
C LYS A 34 9.49 -2.22 -2.51
N ILE A 35 8.57 -1.33 -2.15
CA ILE A 35 7.67 -0.66 -3.10
C ILE A 35 7.84 0.84 -2.86
N ALA A 36 8.21 1.58 -3.91
CA ALA A 36 8.24 3.03 -3.88
C ALA A 36 6.85 3.58 -4.23
N ILE A 37 6.31 4.40 -3.34
CA ILE A 37 4.95 4.94 -3.42
C ILE A 37 5.05 6.47 -3.47
N PRO A 38 4.63 7.12 -4.56
CA PRO A 38 4.62 8.57 -4.65
C PRO A 38 3.77 9.18 -3.53
N LYS A 39 4.34 10.16 -2.81
CA LYS A 39 3.56 10.88 -1.81
C LYS A 39 2.49 11.73 -2.48
N ILE A 40 1.26 11.58 -2.02
CA ILE A 40 0.15 12.44 -2.43
C ILE A 40 0.18 13.69 -1.52
N PRO A 41 0.20 14.91 -2.08
CA PRO A 41 0.26 16.14 -1.29
C PRO A 41 -1.12 16.53 -0.73
N ALA A 42 -1.67 15.68 0.14
CA ALA A 42 -2.91 15.86 0.88
C ALA A 42 -2.85 15.11 2.20
N TYR A 43 -3.64 15.54 3.18
CA TYR A 43 -3.76 14.86 4.47
C TYR A 43 -5.04 14.02 4.49
N PHE A 44 -4.95 12.78 4.96
CA PHE A 44 -6.06 11.84 4.98
C PHE A 44 -6.21 11.21 6.36
N THR A 45 -7.44 10.99 6.78
CA THR A 45 -7.76 10.20 7.98
C THR A 45 -7.95 8.73 7.58
N GLY A 46 -7.47 7.78 8.41
CA GLY A 46 -7.76 6.34 8.26
C GLY A 46 -6.92 5.56 7.23
N THR A 47 -5.87 6.14 6.64
CA THR A 47 -5.02 5.44 5.66
C THR A 47 -4.26 4.27 6.27
N GLY A 48 -3.81 4.39 7.52
CA GLY A 48 -3.11 3.31 8.23
C GLY A 48 -4.03 2.12 8.51
N ASP A 49 -5.26 2.39 8.94
CA ASP A 49 -6.28 1.36 9.19
C ASP A 49 -6.65 0.63 7.90
N LEU A 50 -6.91 1.38 6.83
CA LEU A 50 -7.20 0.81 5.52
C LEU A 50 -6.00 -0.02 5.00
N MET A 51 -4.78 0.50 5.09
CA MET A 51 -3.58 -0.22 4.63
C MET A 51 -3.43 -1.55 5.38
N THR A 52 -3.62 -1.54 6.69
CA THR A 52 -3.52 -2.74 7.53
C THR A 52 -4.59 -3.76 7.14
N ALA A 53 -5.84 -3.33 6.96
CA ALA A 53 -6.93 -4.21 6.53
C ALA A 53 -6.70 -4.81 5.14
N LEU A 54 -6.21 -4.01 4.19
CA LEU A 54 -5.86 -4.47 2.84
C LEU A 54 -4.72 -5.47 2.86
N LEU A 55 -3.65 -5.19 3.61
CA LEU A 55 -2.52 -6.12 3.76
C LEU A 55 -2.99 -7.44 4.35
N LEU A 56 -3.82 -7.42 5.40
CA LEU A 56 -4.36 -8.63 6.01
C LEU A 56 -5.19 -9.44 4.99
N GLY A 57 -6.13 -8.78 4.30
CA GLY A 57 -7.01 -9.44 3.33
C GLY A 57 -6.24 -10.06 2.15
N TRP A 58 -5.30 -9.31 1.56
CA TRP A 58 -4.51 -9.79 0.44
C TRP A 58 -3.48 -10.85 0.85
N SER A 59 -2.88 -10.75 2.04
CA SER A 59 -1.95 -11.76 2.55
C SER A 59 -2.68 -13.07 2.85
N ASN A 60 -3.92 -13.02 3.34
CA ASN A 60 -4.74 -14.21 3.50
C ASN A 60 -5.08 -14.87 2.15
N LYS A 61 -5.33 -14.07 1.10
CA LYS A 61 -5.61 -14.58 -0.26
C LYS A 61 -4.35 -15.13 -0.95
N TYR A 62 -3.18 -14.56 -0.65
CA TYR A 62 -1.89 -14.92 -1.25
C TYR A 62 -0.83 -15.18 -0.16
N PRO A 63 -0.98 -16.27 0.63
CA PRO A 63 -0.16 -16.50 1.83
C PRO A 63 1.33 -16.69 1.57
N ASN A 64 1.73 -17.05 0.35
CA ASN A 64 3.12 -17.29 -0.04
C ASN A 64 3.72 -16.16 -0.89
N ASP A 65 2.92 -15.17 -1.29
CA ASP A 65 3.31 -14.09 -2.22
C ASP A 65 3.10 -12.73 -1.53
N LEU A 66 3.90 -12.46 -0.49
CA LEU A 66 3.79 -11.23 0.31
C LEU A 66 4.05 -9.96 -0.52
N ASP A 67 4.93 -10.05 -1.52
CA ASP A 67 5.20 -9.01 -2.51
C ASP A 67 3.93 -8.69 -3.29
N LYS A 68 3.27 -9.69 -3.88
CA LYS A 68 2.01 -9.54 -4.60
C LYS A 68 0.89 -8.98 -3.70
N ALA A 69 0.77 -9.48 -2.48
CA ALA A 69 -0.21 -8.97 -1.52
C ALA A 69 0.00 -7.47 -1.22
N SER A 70 1.27 -7.07 -1.09
CA SER A 70 1.65 -5.67 -0.86
C SER A 70 1.40 -4.79 -2.08
N GLU A 71 1.70 -5.26 -3.29
CA GLU A 71 1.40 -4.54 -4.55
C GLU A 71 -0.10 -4.22 -4.67
N LEU A 72 -0.96 -5.19 -4.36
CA LEU A 72 -2.41 -5.06 -4.41
C LEU A 72 -2.91 -4.09 -3.33
N ALA A 73 -2.41 -4.21 -2.10
CA ALA A 73 -2.77 -3.32 -0.99
C ALA A 73 -2.39 -1.86 -1.29
N VAL A 74 -1.15 -1.61 -1.72
CA VAL A 74 -0.67 -0.28 -2.09
C VAL A 74 -1.50 0.28 -3.24
N SER A 75 -1.76 -0.52 -4.28
CA SER A 75 -2.52 -0.06 -5.45
C SER A 75 -3.98 0.27 -5.10
N SER A 76 -4.63 -0.53 -4.26
CA SER A 76 -5.97 -0.23 -3.73
C SER A 76 -5.98 1.06 -2.93
N LEU A 77 -5.05 1.23 -1.97
CA LEU A 77 -4.98 2.44 -1.15
C LEU A 77 -4.77 3.68 -2.02
N GLN A 78 -3.82 3.65 -2.95
CA GLN A 78 -3.54 4.77 -3.84
C GLN A 78 -4.76 5.12 -4.71
N ALA A 79 -5.50 4.13 -5.22
CA ALA A 79 -6.72 4.39 -5.98
C ALA A 79 -7.81 5.04 -5.12
N VAL A 80 -8.00 4.58 -3.88
CA VAL A 80 -8.95 5.20 -2.91
C VAL A 80 -8.57 6.66 -2.64
N LEU A 81 -7.29 6.95 -2.41
CA LEU A 81 -6.82 8.31 -2.12
C LEU A 81 -6.99 9.25 -3.32
N GLN A 82 -6.70 8.77 -4.53
CA GLN A 82 -6.90 9.54 -5.76
C GLN A 82 -8.39 9.83 -6.01
N ARG A 83 -9.29 8.85 -5.81
CA ARG A 83 -10.75 9.10 -5.89
C ARG A 83 -11.22 10.08 -4.83
N THR A 84 -10.69 9.97 -3.61
CA THR A 84 -11.01 10.90 -2.53
C THR A 84 -10.66 12.34 -2.92
N ILE A 85 -9.46 12.58 -3.48
CA ILE A 85 -9.08 13.91 -3.97
C ILE A 85 -10.00 14.39 -5.10
N ALA A 86 -10.30 13.52 -6.07
CA ALA A 86 -11.15 13.89 -7.20
C ALA A 86 -12.54 14.35 -6.73
N ASP A 87 -13.17 13.57 -5.84
CA ASP A 87 -14.49 13.86 -5.28
C ASP A 87 -14.53 15.20 -4.51
N TYR A 88 -13.52 15.49 -3.67
CA TYR A 88 -13.43 16.77 -2.97
C TYR A 88 -13.24 17.96 -3.92
N LYS A 89 -12.43 17.80 -4.98
CA LYS A 89 -12.24 18.85 -6.00
C LYS A 89 -13.52 19.13 -6.78
N GLU A 90 -14.25 18.08 -7.16
CA GLU A 90 -15.54 18.21 -7.86
C GLU A 90 -16.58 18.93 -7.00
N ALA A 91 -16.55 18.71 -5.68
CA ALA A 91 -17.39 19.42 -4.72
C ALA A 91 -16.91 20.85 -4.38
N GLY A 92 -15.83 21.35 -5.00
CA GLY A 92 -15.33 22.71 -4.82
C GLY A 92 -14.44 22.93 -3.58
N PHE A 93 -14.01 21.87 -2.90
CA PHE A 93 -13.10 21.95 -1.75
C PHE A 93 -11.63 21.94 -2.18
N ASN A 94 -10.76 22.55 -1.38
CA ASN A 94 -9.32 22.46 -1.55
C ASN A 94 -8.78 21.23 -0.78
N PRO A 95 -8.28 20.17 -1.46
CA PRO A 95 -7.81 18.95 -0.78
C PRO A 95 -6.56 19.15 0.10
N ARG A 96 -5.96 20.34 0.09
CA ARG A 96 -4.78 20.69 0.89
C ARG A 96 -5.10 21.41 2.19
N SER A 97 -6.31 21.94 2.35
CA SER A 97 -6.67 22.72 3.55
C SER A 97 -7.08 21.85 4.73
N ASP A 98 -7.63 20.67 4.46
CA ASP A 98 -8.33 19.85 5.46
C ASP A 98 -7.85 18.40 5.47
N SER A 99 -8.08 17.69 6.57
CA SER A 99 -7.93 16.24 6.62
C SER A 99 -9.11 15.59 5.89
N LEU A 100 -8.83 14.82 4.85
CA LEU A 100 -9.84 14.23 3.99
C LEU A 100 -10.29 12.86 4.52
N GLU A 101 -11.61 12.67 4.58
CA GLU A 101 -12.20 11.36 4.86
C GLU A 101 -12.22 10.50 3.59
N ILE A 102 -11.68 9.29 3.69
CA ILE A 102 -11.47 8.41 2.54
C ILE A 102 -12.81 7.89 1.96
N ARG A 103 -12.92 7.91 0.62
CA ARG A 103 -14.12 7.49 -0.13
C ARG A 103 -14.18 5.98 -0.36
N LEU A 104 -14.39 5.20 0.71
CA LEU A 104 -14.38 3.73 0.66
C LEU A 104 -15.50 3.15 -0.21
N ILE A 105 -16.75 3.58 0.00
CA ILE A 105 -17.91 3.05 -0.73
C ILE A 105 -17.76 3.29 -2.24
N GLN A 106 -17.39 4.52 -2.61
CA GLN A 106 -17.18 4.93 -4.00
C GLN A 106 -15.98 4.23 -4.64
N SER A 107 -15.09 3.66 -3.83
CA SER A 107 -13.87 2.96 -4.28
C SER A 107 -13.95 1.44 -4.12
N GLN A 108 -15.16 0.88 -3.94
CA GLN A 108 -15.34 -0.55 -3.76
C GLN A 108 -14.71 -1.38 -4.88
N ASP A 109 -14.83 -0.95 -6.14
CA ASP A 109 -14.28 -1.69 -7.27
C ASP A 109 -12.74 -1.68 -7.29
N ASP A 110 -12.10 -0.58 -6.88
CA ASP A 110 -10.64 -0.52 -6.75
C ASP A 110 -10.11 -1.38 -5.59
N ILE A 111 -10.93 -1.58 -4.56
CA ILE A 111 -10.60 -2.47 -3.44
C ILE A 111 -10.77 -3.94 -3.87
N LYS A 112 -11.83 -4.27 -4.60
CA LYS A 112 -12.11 -5.65 -5.04
C LYS A 112 -11.18 -6.10 -6.19
N ASN A 113 -10.93 -5.21 -7.14
CA ASN A 113 -10.23 -5.48 -8.38
C ASN A 113 -9.12 -4.43 -8.65
N PRO A 114 -8.14 -4.26 -7.74
CA PRO A 114 -7.10 -3.26 -7.92
C PRO A 114 -6.27 -3.51 -9.17
N GLN A 115 -6.05 -2.44 -9.93
CA GLN A 115 -5.05 -2.43 -11.01
C GLN A 115 -3.68 -2.21 -10.40
N VAL A 116 -2.77 -3.17 -10.57
CA VAL A 116 -1.42 -3.08 -9.99
C VAL A 116 -0.61 -2.01 -10.72
N LYS A 117 -0.39 -0.88 -10.04
CA LYS A 117 0.39 0.26 -10.55
C LYS A 117 1.79 0.38 -9.93
N PHE A 118 1.94 -0.17 -8.72
CA PHE A 118 3.18 -0.09 -7.94
C PHE A 118 3.73 -1.50 -7.77
N LYS A 119 4.96 -1.71 -8.25
CA LYS A 119 5.60 -3.02 -8.29
C LYS A 119 6.65 -3.18 -7.21
N ALA A 120 6.74 -4.38 -6.67
CA ALA A 120 7.77 -4.77 -5.72
C ALA A 120 9.11 -4.96 -6.42
N GLU A 121 10.12 -4.26 -5.93
CA GLU A 121 11.51 -4.48 -6.32
C GLU A 121 12.13 -5.43 -5.29
N LYS A 122 12.49 -6.64 -5.73
CA LYS A 122 13.17 -7.61 -4.86
C LYS A 122 14.59 -7.16 -4.58
N TYR A 123 15.01 -7.27 -3.33
CA TYR A 123 16.41 -7.11 -3.00
C TYR A 123 17.18 -8.35 -3.47
N ALA A 124 17.99 -8.18 -4.52
CA ALA A 124 19.03 -9.13 -4.86
C ALA A 124 20.32 -8.66 -4.16
N PRO A 125 20.92 -9.45 -3.26
CA PRO A 125 22.25 -9.13 -2.77
C PRO A 125 23.20 -9.07 -3.96
N LYS A 126 23.90 -7.94 -4.14
CA LYS A 126 25.06 -7.89 -5.02
C LYS A 126 26.15 -8.71 -4.33
N ILE A 127 26.42 -9.90 -4.86
CA ILE A 127 27.57 -10.74 -4.49
C ILE A 127 28.84 -10.05 -4.98
#